data_AF-A0A5D0XDU8-F1
#
_entry.id   AF-A0A5D0XDU8-F1
#
_cell.length_a   1.000
_cell.length_b   1.000
_cell.length_c   1.000
_cell.angle_alpha   90.00
_cell.angle_beta   90.00
_cell.angle_gamma   90.00
#
_symmetry.space_group_name_H-M   'P 1'
#
loop_
_entity.id
_entity.type
_entity.pdbx_description
1 polymer ?
#
loop_
_entity_poly.entity_id
_entity_poly.type
_entity_poly.pdbx_seq_one_letter_code
_entity_poly.pdbx_strand_id
1 'polypeptide(L)'
;MGTISLPVRCDRAAAEALWPELVGAVGNAPIEIDGSSVEHVGQAVLQLLVSARRSGGGARIEASPALLQAAALTGLQSELFEEGNA
;
A
#
# COMPACT_ATOMS: atom_id res chain seq x y z
N MET A 1 7.11 6.67 15.06
CA MET A 1 6.21 5.89 14.19
C MET A 1 6.29 6.57 12.84
N GLY A 2 6.95 5.94 11.88
CA GLY A 2 7.21 6.52 10.57
C GLY A 2 6.10 6.18 9.60
N THR A 3 5.72 7.14 8.76
CA THR A 3 4.86 6.92 7.59
C THR A 3 5.75 6.53 6.42
N ILE A 4 5.38 5.46 5.70
CA ILE A 4 6.06 5.04 4.47
C ILE A 4 5.43 5.80 3.30
N SER A 5 6.19 6.64 2.60
CA SER A 5 5.69 7.39 1.44
C SER A 5 5.87 6.59 0.14
N LEU A 6 4.79 6.44 -0.61
CA LEU A 6 4.82 5.85 -1.93
C LEU A 6 5.35 6.88 -2.95
N PRO A 7 6.20 6.45 -3.91
CA PRO A 7 6.65 7.33 -4.97
C PRO A 7 5.53 7.68 -5.95
N VAL A 8 5.64 8.84 -6.61
CA VAL A 8 4.69 9.29 -7.66
C VAL A 8 4.43 8.20 -8.71
N ARG A 9 5.49 7.44 -9.07
CA ARG A 9 5.40 6.28 -9.96
C ARG A 9 5.77 5.00 -9.22
N CYS A 10 4.74 4.18 -8.97
CA CYS A 10 4.81 2.90 -8.28
C CYS A 10 4.90 1.73 -9.27
N ASP A 11 6.04 1.57 -9.95
CA ASP A 11 6.30 0.45 -10.87
C ASP A 11 7.04 -0.73 -10.19
N ARG A 12 7.59 -1.66 -10.98
CA ARG A 12 8.34 -2.82 -10.44
C ARG A 12 9.55 -2.38 -9.59
N ALA A 13 10.28 -1.35 -10.01
CA ALA A 13 11.45 -0.89 -9.27
C ALA A 13 11.03 -0.26 -7.93
N ALA A 14 9.90 0.45 -7.91
CA ALA A 14 9.31 0.94 -6.67
C ALA A 14 8.94 -0.22 -5.72
N ALA A 15 8.37 -1.31 -6.22
CA ALA A 15 8.05 -2.48 -5.38
C ALA A 15 9.31 -3.08 -4.72
N GLU A 16 10.41 -3.20 -5.47
CA GLU A 16 11.69 -3.68 -4.95
C GLU A 16 12.28 -2.75 -3.89
N ALA A 17 12.13 -1.43 -4.07
CA ALA A 17 12.60 -0.44 -3.12
C ALA A 17 11.74 -0.38 -1.84
N LEU A 18 10.42 -0.54 -1.96
CA LEU A 18 9.47 -0.49 -0.84
C LEU A 18 9.48 -1.75 0.02
N TRP A 19 9.80 -2.92 -0.57
CA TRP A 19 9.72 -4.21 0.13
C TRP A 19 10.52 -4.26 1.45
N PRO A 20 11.81 -3.86 1.50
CA PRO A 20 12.59 -3.92 2.74
C PRO A 20 12.01 -3.03 3.84
N GLU A 21 11.50 -1.85 3.48
CA GLU A 21 10.91 -0.91 4.42
C GLU A 21 9.62 -1.46 5.02
N LEU A 22 8.75 -2.02 4.18
CA LEU A 22 7.52 -2.68 4.64
C LEU A 22 7.81 -3.87 5.54
N VAL A 23 8.78 -4.72 5.19
CA VAL A 23 9.21 -5.84 6.04
C VAL A 23 9.72 -5.35 7.40
N GLY A 24 10.54 -4.29 7.41
CA GLY A 24 11.07 -3.71 8.64
C GLY A 24 10.00 -3.05 9.53
N ALA A 25 8.89 -2.61 8.94
CA ALA A 25 7.79 -1.96 9.62
C ALA A 25 6.72 -2.93 10.17
N VAL A 26 6.75 -4.21 9.80
CA VAL A 26 5.78 -5.20 10.29
C VAL A 26 5.85 -5.33 11.81
N GLY A 27 4.72 -5.09 12.47
CA GLY A 27 4.53 -5.26 13.91
C GLY A 27 3.06 -5.44 14.25
N ASN A 28 2.70 -5.29 15.53
CA ASN A 28 1.30 -5.44 15.98
C ASN A 28 0.44 -4.20 15.71
N ALA A 29 1.06 -3.03 15.49
CA ALA A 29 0.34 -1.81 15.13
C ALA A 29 0.25 -1.66 13.60
N PRO A 30 -0.81 -1.03 13.08
CA PRO A 30 -0.93 -0.75 11.64
C PRO A 30 0.19 0.18 11.15
N ILE A 31 0.72 -0.11 9.96
CA ILE A 31 1.69 0.73 9.25
C ILE A 31 0.93 1.87 8.55
N GLU A 32 1.39 3.11 8.71
CA GLU A 32 0.87 4.24 7.92
C GLU A 32 1.60 4.32 6.57
N ILE A 33 0.84 4.34 5.49
CA ILE A 33 1.34 4.44 4.12
C ILE A 33 0.73 5.67 3.46
N ASP A 34 1.57 6.62 3.06
CA ASP A 34 1.15 7.81 2.33
C ASP A 34 1.29 7.56 0.82
N GLY A 35 0.15 7.35 0.16
CA GLY A 35 0.01 7.23 -1.29
C GLY A 35 -0.66 8.43 -1.94
N SER A 36 -0.79 9.57 -1.25
CA SER A 36 -1.52 10.76 -1.72
C SER A 36 -0.96 11.34 -3.03
N SER A 37 0.35 11.18 -3.26
CA SER A 37 1.05 11.72 -4.44
C SER A 37 1.19 10.72 -5.61
N VAL A 38 0.63 9.51 -5.50
CA VAL A 38 0.76 8.50 -6.55
C VAL A 38 -0.01 8.91 -7.80
N GLU A 39 0.64 8.92 -8.96
CA GLU A 39 -0.01 9.17 -10.26
C GLU A 39 -0.09 7.90 -11.11
N HIS A 40 0.80 6.92 -10.87
CA HIS A 40 0.81 5.66 -11.59
C HIS A 40 1.20 4.51 -10.66
N VAL A 41 0.46 3.40 -10.72
CA VAL A 41 0.73 2.21 -9.91
C VAL A 41 0.58 0.94 -10.73
N GLY A 42 1.58 0.06 -10.64
CA GLY A 42 1.59 -1.25 -11.27
C GLY A 42 1.16 -2.37 -10.32
N GLN A 43 0.88 -3.54 -10.89
CA GLN A 43 0.39 -4.72 -10.16
C GLN A 43 1.31 -5.16 -9.02
N ALA A 44 2.64 -5.07 -9.20
CA ALA A 44 3.60 -5.48 -8.18
C ALA A 44 3.44 -4.67 -6.88
N VAL A 45 3.27 -3.35 -6.99
CA VAL A 45 3.05 -2.49 -5.82
C VAL A 45 1.67 -2.72 -5.21
N LEU A 46 0.62 -2.90 -6.03
CA LEU A 46 -0.71 -3.22 -5.50
C LEU A 46 -0.70 -4.49 -4.65
N GLN A 47 -0.05 -5.55 -5.13
CA GLN A 47 0.06 -6.81 -4.38
C GLN A 47 0.92 -6.67 -3.12
N LEU A 48 1.96 -5.85 -3.18
CA LEU A 48 2.76 -5.52 -2.00
C LEU A 48 1.93 -4.79 -0.93
N LEU A 49 1.08 -3.83 -1.32
CA LEU A 49 0.17 -3.14 -0.42
C LEU A 49 -0.89 -4.09 0.17
N VAL A 50 -1.44 -5.00 -0.63
CA VAL A 50 -2.35 -6.06 -0.13
C VAL A 50 -1.63 -6.96 0.88
N SER A 51 -0.38 -7.32 0.61
CA SER A 51 0.43 -8.10 1.55
C SER A 51 0.63 -7.35 2.87
N ALA A 52 0.91 -6.04 2.82
CA ALA A 52 1.05 -5.21 4.02
C ALA A 52 -0.27 -5.13 4.81
N ARG A 53 -1.40 -4.97 4.13
CA ARG A 53 -2.75 -4.99 4.73
C ARG A 53 -3.07 -6.28 5.48
N ARG A 54 -2.53 -7.42 5.02
CA ARG A 54 -2.76 -8.75 5.58
C ARG A 54 -1.69 -9.21 6.58
N SER A 55 -0.66 -8.40 6.82
CA SER A 55 0.48 -8.76 7.67
C SER A 55 0.47 -8.00 8.99
N GLY A 56 0.77 -8.68 10.11
CA GLY A 56 0.86 -8.04 11.42
C GLY A 56 -0.43 -7.28 11.79
N GLY A 57 -0.28 -6.04 12.26
CA GLY A 57 -1.38 -5.11 12.53
C GLY A 57 -2.02 -4.50 11.28
N GLY A 58 -1.60 -4.90 10.07
CA GLY A 58 -2.09 -4.39 8.80
C GLY A 58 -1.46 -3.05 8.39
N ALA A 59 -2.13 -2.35 7.48
CA ALA A 59 -1.71 -1.04 7.00
C ALA A 59 -2.90 -0.09 6.83
N ARG A 60 -2.68 1.20 7.04
CA ARG A 60 -3.60 2.27 6.66
C ARG A 60 -2.98 3.03 5.49
N ILE A 61 -3.73 3.14 4.41
CA ILE A 61 -3.22 3.70 3.15
C ILE A 61 -4.02 4.96 2.84
N GLU A 62 -3.35 6.11 2.84
CA GLU A 62 -3.88 7.33 2.26
C GLU A 62 -3.73 7.24 0.74
N ALA A 63 -4.84 7.22 0.01
CA ALA A 63 -4.82 6.94 -1.43
C ALA A 63 -5.01 8.19 -2.29
N SER A 64 -4.21 8.31 -3.35
CA SER A 64 -4.49 9.23 -4.44
C SER A 64 -5.67 8.75 -5.31
N PRO A 65 -6.25 9.64 -6.15
CA PRO A 65 -7.24 9.24 -7.14
C PRO A 65 -6.75 8.15 -8.12
N ALA A 66 -5.46 8.14 -8.47
CA ALA A 66 -4.90 7.13 -9.36
C ALA A 66 -4.82 5.75 -8.68
N LEU A 67 -4.45 5.74 -7.39
CA LEU A 67 -4.39 4.51 -6.60
C LEU A 67 -5.78 3.92 -6.36
N LEU A 68 -6.78 4.76 -6.06
CA LEU A 68 -8.19 4.35 -5.94
C LEU A 68 -8.71 3.73 -7.25
N GLN A 69 -8.45 4.38 -8.40
CA GLN A 69 -8.85 3.87 -9.71
C GLN A 69 -8.18 2.53 -10.04
N ALA A 70 -6.88 2.40 -9.77
CA ALA A 70 -6.16 1.15 -10.01
C ALA A 70 -6.69 0.00 -9.13
N ALA A 71 -7.01 0.27 -7.87
CA ALA A 71 -7.61 -0.71 -6.97
C ALA A 71 -9.02 -1.14 -7.46
N ALA A 72 -9.82 -0.20 -7.95
CA ALA A 72 -11.14 -0.52 -8.51
C ALA A 72 -11.04 -1.37 -9.78
N LEU A 73 -10.16 -1.01 -10.73
CA LEU A 73 -9.93 -1.75 -11.97
C LEU A 73 -9.45 -3.18 -11.75
N THR A 74 -8.83 -3.44 -10.60
CA THR A 74 -8.23 -4.73 -10.26
C THR A 74 -9.04 -5.54 -9.26
N GLY A 75 -10.16 -4.99 -8.77
CA GLY A 75 -10.99 -5.63 -7.75
C GLY A 75 -10.33 -5.70 -6.37
N LEU A 76 -9.33 -4.87 -6.09
CA LEU A 76 -8.57 -4.85 -4.83
C LEU A 76 -9.03 -3.77 -3.84
N GLN A 77 -10.12 -3.06 -4.17
CA GLN A 77 -10.58 -1.90 -3.39
C GLN A 77 -10.89 -2.26 -1.93
N SER A 78 -11.59 -3.38 -1.68
CA SER A 78 -11.91 -3.84 -0.33
C SER A 78 -10.65 -4.23 0.46
N GLU A 79 -9.76 -4.98 -0.17
CA GLU A 79 -8.50 -5.42 0.44
C GLU A 79 -7.59 -4.26 0.87
N LEU A 80 -7.59 -3.18 0.06
CA LEU A 80 -6.70 -2.03 0.26
C LEU A 80 -7.30 -0.97 1.19
N PHE A 81 -8.62 -0.75 1.19
CA PHE A 81 -9.22 0.44 1.80
C PHE A 81 -10.38 0.20 2.76
N GLU A 82 -11.01 -0.97 2.78
CA GLU A 82 -12.03 -1.23 3.81
C GLU A 82 -11.34 -1.40 5.16
N GLU A 83 -11.89 -0.83 6.24
CA GLU A 83 -11.38 -1.13 7.57
C GLU A 83 -11.56 -2.63 7.82
N GLY A 84 -10.44 -3.33 8.03
CA GLY A 84 -10.48 -4.74 8.40
C GLY A 84 -11.21 -4.84 9.72
N ASN A 85 -12.45 -5.32 9.70
CA ASN A 85 -13.20 -5.62 10.91
C ASN A 85 -12.61 -6.89 11.53
N ALA A 86 -11.46 -6.74 12.19
CA ALA A 86 -10.79 -7.76 12.98
C ALA A 86 -11.12 -7.56 14.47
#